data_AF-A0A4Q1EZV5-F1
#
_entry.id   AF-A0A4Q1EZV5-F1
#
_cell.length_a   1.000
_cell.length_b   1.000
_cell.length_c   1.000
_cell.angle_alpha   90.00
_cell.angle_beta   90.00
_cell.angle_gamma   90.00
#
_symmetry.space_group_name_H-M   'P 1'
#
loop_
_entity.id
_entity.type
_entity.pdbx_description
1 polymer ?
#
loop_
_entity_poly.entity_id
_entity_poly.type
_entity_poly.pdbx_seq_one_letter_code
_entity_poly.pdbx_strand_id
1 'polypeptide(L)'
;MKYDLLHTEIYQTPCPECKAISFPITHENLANYFHGIKMKCPKCDTNLDWWTLLLRHFEWEVPSYTYAIVGGFTTSLRIFMKPNELFSLDLEQIGIPKKSKILQTNYTPNGIGLFPVELHGNTPPRHYIPNVINLYGRPFGEVIEEISVTEEIPVAVQINWAEKSDTSQIWENLINAVESFTLMDYNSCVIPSNVSVESTLNNIMAKYFSAFASKDKVEDFLSSGATYSYQLNILLPLIAHYNGFPKIPDFIRGNLNKLRSHRNSLAHTGKTKKQIDKKTASELVCSAAFGLSYLNLLEEKMRKNEIKKTKKYKDIIFINVIAVVVAMLIYYLLKERPEIPIAVIATGISISFGIRQSMIENDKIFKELFISFNQKYDEKFNNSLNEIVFKNIENNKYQLTLIEVKLIRDYLNFCAEEYLWYSKGRIDESVWLSWENGMKYYLCNSSILPFVITEKKQKDS
;
A
#
# COMPACT_ATOMS: atom_id res chain seq x y z
N MET A 1 -10.58 15.59 -34.66
CA MET A 1 -11.25 14.31 -34.33
C MET A 1 -12.62 14.63 -33.76
N LYS A 2 -13.68 13.95 -34.22
CA LYS A 2 -15.06 14.19 -33.76
C LYS A 2 -15.40 13.25 -32.60
N TYR A 3 -14.84 13.51 -31.44
CA TYR A 3 -15.26 12.85 -30.22
C TYR A 3 -15.33 13.84 -29.06
N ASP A 4 -16.26 13.58 -28.16
CA ASP A 4 -16.34 14.22 -26.86
C ASP A 4 -15.86 13.21 -25.82
N LEU A 5 -14.69 13.44 -25.22
CA LEU A 5 -14.24 12.64 -24.09
C LEU A 5 -15.13 12.98 -22.90
N LEU A 6 -15.89 12.00 -22.38
CA LEU A 6 -16.82 12.24 -21.28
C LEU A 6 -16.07 12.15 -19.95
N HIS A 7 -15.38 11.05 -19.70
CA HIS A 7 -14.53 10.85 -18.53
C HIS A 7 -13.66 9.61 -18.68
N THR A 8 -12.52 9.59 -17.98
CA THR A 8 -11.79 8.36 -17.64
C THR A 8 -11.76 8.26 -16.13
N GLU A 9 -12.17 7.13 -15.58
CA GLU A 9 -12.24 6.93 -14.13
C GLU A 9 -11.74 5.54 -13.71
N ILE A 10 -11.15 5.51 -12.52
CA ILE A 10 -10.91 4.27 -11.78
C ILE A 10 -12.27 3.75 -11.34
N TYR A 11 -12.49 2.43 -11.44
CA TYR A 11 -13.72 1.86 -10.94
C TYR A 11 -13.97 2.21 -9.48
N GLN A 12 -15.22 2.58 -9.22
CA GLN A 12 -15.67 2.94 -7.89
C GLN A 12 -16.72 1.94 -7.42
N THR A 13 -16.69 1.61 -6.14
CA THR A 13 -17.73 0.81 -5.50
C THR A 13 -18.70 1.72 -4.75
N PRO A 14 -20.01 1.72 -5.08
CA PRO A 14 -20.99 2.51 -4.35
C PRO A 14 -21.16 2.02 -2.91
N CYS A 15 -21.47 2.95 -2.00
CA CYS A 15 -21.88 2.65 -0.63
C CYS A 15 -23.07 1.67 -0.63
N PRO A 16 -23.03 0.60 0.19
CA PRO A 16 -24.07 -0.43 0.17
C PRO A 16 -25.43 0.10 0.63
N GLU A 17 -25.43 1.07 1.53
CA GLU A 17 -26.64 1.64 2.13
C GLU A 17 -27.16 2.85 1.34
N CYS A 18 -26.38 3.92 1.24
CA CYS A 18 -26.89 5.17 0.67
C CYS A 18 -26.73 5.28 -0.85
N LYS A 19 -25.88 4.44 -1.47
CA LYS A 19 -25.53 4.42 -2.91
C LYS A 19 -25.07 5.74 -3.54
N ALA A 20 -24.98 6.81 -2.75
CA ALA A 20 -24.76 8.16 -3.22
C ALA A 20 -23.27 8.57 -3.20
N ILE A 21 -22.43 7.77 -2.56
CA ILE A 21 -20.98 7.93 -2.58
C ILE A 21 -20.39 6.64 -3.10
N SER A 22 -19.48 6.78 -4.06
CA SER A 22 -18.72 5.70 -4.62
C SER A 22 -17.25 5.88 -4.26
N PHE A 23 -16.58 4.77 -4.00
CA PHE A 23 -15.23 4.75 -3.45
C PHE A 23 -14.29 4.08 -4.44
N PRO A 24 -13.17 4.72 -4.79
CA PRO A 24 -12.19 4.11 -5.69
C PRO A 24 -11.54 2.89 -5.04
N ILE A 25 -11.26 1.86 -5.83
CA ILE A 25 -10.48 0.71 -5.37
C ILE A 25 -9.00 1.07 -5.44
N THR A 26 -8.43 1.49 -4.31
CA THR A 26 -7.03 1.92 -4.20
C THR A 26 -6.20 0.98 -3.32
N HIS A 27 -4.87 1.01 -3.49
CA HIS A 27 -3.94 0.33 -2.61
C HIS A 27 -4.09 0.76 -1.14
N GLU A 28 -4.40 2.03 -0.89
CA GLU A 28 -4.63 2.56 0.46
C GLU A 28 -5.86 1.92 1.12
N ASN A 29 -6.98 1.84 0.40
CA ASN A 29 -8.20 1.25 0.94
C ASN A 29 -8.03 -0.24 1.28
N LEU A 30 -7.29 -0.98 0.44
CA LEU A 30 -6.91 -2.37 0.71
C LEU A 30 -5.93 -2.49 1.88
N ALA A 31 -4.97 -1.59 2.01
CA ALA A 31 -4.06 -1.55 3.14
C ALA A 31 -4.80 -1.29 4.46
N ASN A 32 -5.73 -0.33 4.48
CA ASN A 32 -6.59 -0.02 5.62
C ASN A 32 -7.41 -1.24 6.04
N TYR A 33 -7.98 -1.96 5.08
CA TYR A 33 -8.70 -3.21 5.33
C TYR A 33 -7.84 -4.24 6.08
N PHE A 34 -6.61 -4.50 5.63
CA PHE A 34 -5.73 -5.46 6.30
C PHE A 34 -5.27 -5.02 7.70
N HIS A 35 -5.17 -3.70 7.94
CA HIS A 35 -4.85 -3.16 9.27
C HIS A 35 -6.08 -3.10 10.20
N GLY A 36 -7.26 -3.55 9.75
CA GLY A 36 -8.50 -3.50 10.54
C GLY A 36 -9.03 -2.08 10.75
N ILE A 37 -8.58 -1.12 9.93
CA ILE A 37 -9.05 0.26 9.97
C ILE A 37 -10.45 0.29 9.37
N LYS A 38 -11.45 0.60 10.20
CA LYS A 38 -12.85 0.69 9.76
C LYS A 38 -13.05 1.97 8.95
N MET A 39 -13.28 1.81 7.65
CA MET A 39 -13.69 2.91 6.79
C MET A 39 -15.19 3.14 6.95
N LYS A 40 -15.62 4.41 6.95
CA LYS A 40 -17.03 4.78 7.05
C LYS A 40 -17.46 5.59 5.85
N CYS A 41 -18.72 5.44 5.46
CA CYS A 41 -19.31 6.30 4.45
C CYS A 41 -19.50 7.71 5.01
N PRO A 42 -18.95 8.78 4.39
CA PRO A 42 -19.05 10.12 4.94
C PRO A 42 -20.48 10.71 4.85
N LYS A 43 -21.38 10.08 4.07
CA LYS A 43 -22.78 10.50 3.98
C LYS A 43 -23.70 9.84 4.99
N CYS A 44 -23.56 8.53 5.22
CA CYS A 44 -24.50 7.75 6.03
C CYS A 44 -23.85 7.03 7.23
N ASP A 45 -22.56 7.29 7.49
CA ASP A 45 -21.75 6.72 8.58
C ASP A 45 -21.65 5.19 8.63
N THR A 46 -22.18 4.48 7.61
CA THR A 46 -22.11 3.02 7.53
C THR A 46 -20.66 2.55 7.45
N ASN A 47 -20.31 1.57 8.29
CA ASN A 47 -19.02 0.88 8.21
C ASN A 47 -18.92 0.09 6.89
N LEU A 48 -17.85 0.33 6.14
CA LEU A 48 -17.59 -0.30 4.87
C LEU A 48 -16.70 -1.53 5.09
N ASP A 49 -17.24 -2.72 4.84
CA ASP A 49 -16.44 -3.94 4.74
C ASP A 49 -15.97 -4.11 3.30
N TRP A 50 -14.66 -3.93 3.10
CA TRP A 50 -14.03 -3.99 1.78
C TRP A 50 -14.11 -5.36 1.12
N TRP A 51 -14.07 -6.43 1.91
CA TRP A 51 -14.27 -7.77 1.37
C TRP A 51 -15.67 -7.91 0.79
N THR A 52 -16.70 -7.60 1.59
CA THR A 52 -18.09 -7.72 1.16
C THR A 52 -18.39 -6.80 -0.01
N LEU A 53 -17.84 -5.58 -0.04
CA LEU A 53 -18.10 -4.64 -1.12
C LEU A 53 -17.53 -5.09 -2.46
N LEU A 54 -16.30 -5.61 -2.49
CA LEU A 54 -15.70 -6.11 -3.72
C LEU A 54 -16.30 -7.45 -4.16
N LEU A 55 -16.67 -8.32 -3.22
CA LEU A 55 -17.33 -9.59 -3.57
C LEU A 55 -18.66 -9.36 -4.31
N ARG A 56 -19.40 -8.30 -3.98
CA ARG A 56 -20.66 -7.93 -4.64
C ARG A 56 -20.50 -7.57 -6.12
N HIS A 57 -19.31 -7.17 -6.58
CA HIS A 57 -19.09 -6.85 -8.00
C HIS A 57 -19.28 -8.08 -8.90
N PHE A 58 -19.10 -9.28 -8.37
CA PHE A 58 -19.40 -10.53 -9.08
C PHE A 58 -20.90 -10.85 -9.16
N GLU A 59 -21.75 -10.17 -8.38
CA GLU A 59 -23.20 -10.39 -8.36
C GLU A 59 -23.92 -9.58 -9.44
N TRP A 60 -23.38 -8.42 -9.82
CA TRP A 60 -24.06 -7.45 -10.68
C TRP A 60 -24.16 -7.82 -12.16
N GLU A 61 -23.51 -8.90 -12.60
CA GLU A 61 -23.54 -9.38 -14.01
C GLU A 61 -23.12 -8.31 -15.04
N VAL A 62 -22.41 -7.29 -14.57
CA VAL A 62 -21.89 -6.20 -15.37
C VAL A 62 -20.36 -6.34 -15.35
N PRO A 63 -19.75 -6.79 -16.46
CA PRO A 63 -18.33 -7.15 -16.49
C PRO A 63 -17.38 -6.04 -16.03
N SER A 64 -17.75 -4.78 -16.29
CA SER A 64 -16.96 -3.60 -15.91
C SER A 64 -16.68 -3.57 -14.40
N TYR A 65 -17.68 -3.87 -13.55
CA TYR A 65 -17.45 -3.97 -12.10
C TYR A 65 -16.55 -5.16 -11.72
N THR A 66 -16.60 -6.27 -12.45
CA THR A 66 -15.69 -7.40 -12.15
C THR A 66 -14.23 -7.05 -12.46
N TYR A 67 -13.98 -6.26 -13.50
CA TYR A 67 -12.64 -5.75 -13.84
C TYR A 67 -12.09 -4.75 -12.80
N ALA A 68 -12.95 -4.14 -12.00
CA ALA A 68 -12.54 -3.25 -10.91
C ALA A 68 -11.58 -3.94 -9.91
N ILE A 69 -11.80 -5.22 -9.66
CA ILE A 69 -11.04 -6.02 -8.69
C ILE A 69 -9.58 -6.21 -9.10
N VAL A 70 -9.29 -6.06 -10.39
CA VAL A 70 -7.94 -6.22 -10.97
C VAL A 70 -7.27 -4.90 -11.33
N GLY A 71 -7.84 -3.78 -10.86
CA GLY A 71 -7.32 -2.44 -11.14
C GLY A 71 -7.67 -1.94 -12.54
N GLY A 72 -8.82 -2.36 -13.08
CA GLY A 72 -9.33 -1.84 -14.34
C GLY A 72 -9.71 -0.36 -14.29
N PHE A 73 -9.77 0.24 -15.45
CA PHE A 73 -10.22 1.59 -15.73
C PHE A 73 -11.38 1.55 -16.71
N THR A 74 -12.23 2.56 -16.66
CA THR A 74 -13.26 2.80 -17.69
C THR A 74 -13.01 4.15 -18.33
N THR A 75 -12.95 4.17 -19.65
CA THR A 75 -12.98 5.38 -20.46
C THR A 75 -14.29 5.44 -21.22
N SER A 76 -15.05 6.50 -21.00
CA SER A 76 -16.31 6.77 -21.69
C SER A 76 -16.14 7.98 -22.60
N LEU A 77 -16.55 7.84 -23.86
CA LEU A 77 -16.55 8.91 -24.83
C LEU A 77 -17.78 8.84 -25.73
N ARG A 78 -18.04 9.92 -26.45
CA ARG A 78 -19.02 9.97 -27.52
C ARG A 78 -18.30 10.20 -28.83
N ILE A 79 -18.50 9.33 -29.80
CA ILE A 79 -18.05 9.53 -31.17
C ILE A 79 -19.27 9.88 -32.05
N PHE A 80 -19.03 10.47 -33.21
CA PHE A 80 -20.08 10.84 -34.16
C PHE A 80 -19.81 10.13 -35.48
N MET A 81 -20.78 9.32 -35.94
CA MET A 81 -20.63 8.47 -37.13
C MET A 81 -21.79 8.66 -38.10
N LYS A 82 -21.52 8.58 -39.41
CA LYS A 82 -22.57 8.52 -40.44
C LYS A 82 -22.83 7.09 -40.92
N PRO A 83 -24.04 6.80 -41.43
CA PRO A 83 -24.31 5.54 -42.13
C PRO A 83 -23.33 5.32 -43.28
N ASN A 84 -22.83 4.09 -43.41
CA ASN A 84 -21.84 3.63 -44.39
C ASN A 84 -20.44 4.28 -44.28
N GLU A 85 -20.14 4.95 -43.16
CA GLU A 85 -18.81 5.53 -42.89
C GLU A 85 -17.93 4.57 -42.07
N LEU A 86 -16.62 4.64 -42.33
CA LEU A 86 -15.59 4.04 -41.49
C LEU A 86 -15.07 5.06 -40.48
N PHE A 87 -15.05 4.68 -39.21
CA PHE A 87 -14.47 5.47 -38.14
C PHE A 87 -13.32 4.70 -37.49
N SER A 88 -12.12 5.30 -37.48
CA SER A 88 -10.96 4.75 -36.77
C SER A 88 -10.78 5.47 -35.44
N LEU A 89 -10.98 4.73 -34.34
CA LEU A 89 -10.76 5.20 -32.98
C LEU A 89 -9.37 4.76 -32.51
N ASP A 90 -8.46 5.72 -32.39
CA ASP A 90 -7.14 5.52 -31.81
C ASP A 90 -7.19 5.76 -30.29
N LEU A 91 -7.00 4.69 -29.52
CA LEU A 91 -7.09 4.72 -28.07
C LEU A 91 -5.98 5.56 -27.42
N GLU A 92 -4.82 5.69 -28.06
CA GLU A 92 -3.71 6.51 -27.57
C GLU A 92 -4.06 8.00 -27.60
N GLN A 93 -4.83 8.42 -28.62
CA GLN A 93 -5.25 9.81 -28.79
C GLN A 93 -6.30 10.26 -27.77
N ILE A 94 -7.02 9.30 -27.17
CA ILE A 94 -7.98 9.57 -26.08
C ILE A 94 -7.38 9.34 -24.69
N GLY A 95 -6.06 9.12 -24.60
CA GLY A 95 -5.33 9.02 -23.34
C GLY A 95 -5.18 7.61 -22.77
N ILE A 96 -5.57 6.56 -23.50
CA ILE A 96 -5.32 5.18 -23.08
C ILE A 96 -3.88 4.80 -23.49
N PRO A 97 -3.00 4.42 -22.55
CA PRO A 97 -1.62 4.06 -22.89
C PRO A 97 -1.54 2.90 -23.88
N LYS A 98 -0.66 3.01 -24.87
CA LYS A 98 -0.45 1.97 -25.91
C LYS A 98 -0.14 0.57 -25.38
N LYS A 99 0.44 0.48 -24.18
CA LYS A 99 0.78 -0.80 -23.53
C LYS A 99 -0.38 -1.43 -22.76
N SER A 100 -1.51 -0.74 -22.61
CA SER A 100 -2.67 -1.22 -21.87
C SER A 100 -3.28 -2.46 -22.50
N LYS A 101 -3.84 -3.34 -21.67
CA LYS A 101 -4.70 -4.44 -22.12
C LYS A 101 -6.13 -3.91 -22.18
N ILE A 102 -6.73 -3.93 -23.37
CA ILE A 102 -8.15 -3.62 -23.53
C ILE A 102 -8.94 -4.88 -23.18
N LEU A 103 -9.85 -4.76 -22.21
CA LEU A 103 -10.59 -5.87 -21.61
C LEU A 103 -11.94 -6.04 -22.28
N GLN A 104 -12.61 -4.93 -22.57
CA GLN A 104 -13.92 -4.92 -23.19
C GLN A 104 -14.21 -3.56 -23.82
N THR A 105 -14.96 -3.58 -24.91
CA THR A 105 -15.54 -2.40 -25.54
C THR A 105 -17.05 -2.56 -25.64
N ASN A 106 -17.77 -1.45 -25.53
CA ASN A 106 -19.20 -1.38 -25.72
C ASN A 106 -19.53 -0.14 -26.56
N TYR A 107 -20.41 -0.31 -27.55
CA TYR A 107 -20.84 0.73 -28.47
C TYR A 107 -22.36 0.79 -28.47
N THR A 108 -22.91 1.93 -28.03
CA THR A 108 -24.36 2.15 -27.95
C THR A 108 -24.73 3.34 -28.83
N PRO A 109 -25.45 3.14 -29.95
CA PRO A 109 -25.93 4.25 -30.76
C PRO A 109 -27.02 5.04 -29.99
N ASN A 110 -26.88 6.35 -29.92
CA ASN A 110 -27.86 7.25 -29.32
C ASN A 110 -28.77 7.84 -30.41
N GLY A 111 -29.58 7.00 -31.04
CA GLY A 111 -30.47 7.38 -32.14
C GLY A 111 -30.96 6.19 -32.96
N ILE A 112 -31.69 6.48 -34.03
CA ILE A 112 -32.14 5.49 -35.03
C ILE A 112 -31.35 5.73 -36.32
N GLY A 113 -31.12 4.69 -37.14
CA GLY A 113 -30.52 4.82 -38.47
C GLY A 113 -29.10 4.24 -38.60
N LEU A 114 -28.40 3.99 -37.50
CA LEU A 114 -27.05 3.40 -37.52
C LEU A 114 -26.83 2.46 -36.33
N PHE A 115 -26.13 1.35 -36.61
CA PHE A 115 -25.56 0.46 -35.62
C PHE A 115 -24.04 0.35 -35.87
N PRO A 116 -23.19 0.66 -34.87
CA PRO A 116 -21.74 0.54 -35.01
C PRO A 116 -21.32 -0.93 -35.07
N VAL A 117 -20.54 -1.30 -36.08
CA VAL A 117 -19.99 -2.65 -36.24
C VAL A 117 -18.48 -2.60 -36.18
N GLU A 118 -17.89 -3.30 -35.22
CA GLU A 118 -16.42 -3.42 -35.14
C GLU A 118 -15.89 -4.27 -36.28
N LEU A 119 -14.93 -3.73 -37.03
CA LEU A 119 -14.27 -4.40 -38.13
C LEU A 119 -13.00 -5.09 -37.65
N HIS A 120 -12.89 -6.37 -38.00
CA HIS A 120 -11.72 -7.20 -37.75
C HIS A 120 -11.26 -7.85 -39.06
N GLY A 121 -10.04 -8.43 -39.07
CA GLY A 121 -9.55 -9.20 -40.21
C GLY A 121 -10.35 -10.49 -40.46
N ASN A 122 -10.06 -11.19 -41.56
CA ASN A 122 -10.73 -12.46 -41.93
C ASN A 122 -10.69 -13.53 -40.82
N THR A 123 -9.73 -13.43 -39.91
CA THR A 123 -9.63 -14.25 -38.70
C THR A 123 -9.63 -13.31 -37.49
N PRO A 124 -10.79 -13.06 -36.85
CA PRO A 124 -10.83 -12.22 -35.67
C PRO A 124 -9.96 -12.84 -34.57
N PRO A 125 -8.97 -12.12 -34.02
CA PRO A 125 -8.25 -12.60 -32.87
C PRO A 125 -9.22 -12.63 -31.68
N ARG A 126 -9.55 -13.81 -31.18
CA ARG A 126 -10.41 -13.96 -30.00
C ARG A 126 -9.65 -13.47 -28.77
N HIS A 127 -10.29 -12.62 -27.96
CA HIS A 127 -9.72 -12.08 -26.71
C HIS A 127 -8.53 -11.11 -26.86
N TYR A 128 -8.37 -10.50 -28.03
CA TYR A 128 -7.42 -9.40 -28.23
C TYR A 128 -8.12 -8.24 -28.93
N ILE A 129 -8.23 -7.11 -28.23
CA ILE A 129 -8.76 -5.86 -28.78
C ILE A 129 -7.58 -4.94 -29.06
N PRO A 130 -7.38 -4.50 -30.32
CA PRO A 130 -6.27 -3.62 -30.69
C PRO A 130 -6.47 -2.20 -30.12
N ASN A 131 -5.36 -1.45 -30.01
CA ASN A 131 -5.39 -0.03 -29.65
C ASN A 131 -6.00 0.88 -30.73
N VAL A 132 -6.21 0.36 -31.94
CA VAL A 132 -6.93 1.08 -33.01
C VAL A 132 -8.15 0.25 -33.36
N ILE A 133 -9.32 0.78 -33.02
CA ILE A 133 -10.60 0.14 -33.26
C ILE A 133 -11.21 0.75 -34.51
N ASN A 134 -11.55 -0.08 -35.49
CA ASN A 134 -12.22 0.36 -36.70
C ASN A 134 -13.70 0.02 -36.60
N LEU A 135 -14.57 1.01 -36.76
CA LEU A 135 -16.02 0.87 -36.69
C LEU A 135 -16.62 1.20 -38.06
N TYR A 136 -17.59 0.39 -38.49
CA TYR A 136 -18.43 0.66 -39.64
C TYR A 136 -19.84 1.03 -39.20
N GLY A 137 -20.33 2.17 -39.66
CA GLY A 137 -21.69 2.63 -39.39
C GLY A 137 -22.72 1.86 -40.21
N ARG A 138 -23.11 0.65 -39.80
CA ARG A 138 -24.10 -0.14 -40.53
C ARG A 138 -25.48 0.55 -40.44
N PRO A 139 -26.16 0.85 -41.56
CA PRO A 139 -27.53 1.34 -41.52
C PRO A 139 -28.44 0.34 -40.76
N PHE A 140 -29.26 0.84 -39.83
CA PHE A 140 -30.09 0.00 -38.97
C PHE A 140 -31.45 0.64 -38.65
N GLY A 141 -32.53 -0.13 -38.80
CA GLY A 141 -33.92 0.33 -38.68
C GLY A 141 -34.59 0.61 -40.04
N GLU A 142 -35.88 0.95 -40.02
CA GLU A 142 -36.53 1.58 -41.18
C GLU A 142 -35.85 2.93 -41.39
N VAL A 143 -35.04 3.03 -42.44
CA VAL A 143 -34.47 4.30 -42.87
C VAL A 143 -35.66 5.15 -43.27
N ILE A 144 -36.12 6.02 -42.37
CA ILE A 144 -37.03 7.10 -42.76
C ILE A 144 -36.28 7.82 -43.87
N GLU A 145 -36.84 7.87 -45.08
CA GLU A 145 -36.20 8.46 -46.27
C GLU A 145 -35.73 9.92 -46.04
N GLU A 146 -36.18 10.54 -44.94
CA GLU A 146 -35.81 11.88 -44.47
C GLU A 146 -34.60 11.97 -43.52
N ILE A 147 -34.11 10.88 -42.89
CA ILE A 147 -32.81 10.93 -42.22
C ILE A 147 -31.75 10.89 -43.31
N SER A 148 -31.38 12.08 -43.76
CA SER A 148 -30.32 12.25 -44.74
C SER A 148 -29.10 11.42 -44.33
N VAL A 149 -28.51 10.69 -45.29
CA VAL A 149 -27.23 9.95 -45.15
C VAL A 149 -26.09 10.87 -44.64
N THR A 150 -26.34 12.17 -44.57
CA THR A 150 -25.43 13.22 -44.13
C THR A 150 -25.44 13.53 -42.65
N GLU A 151 -26.45 13.11 -41.87
CA GLU A 151 -26.52 13.39 -40.42
C GLU A 151 -25.60 12.49 -39.60
N GLU A 152 -24.93 13.10 -38.62
CA GLU A 152 -24.03 12.40 -37.71
C GLU A 152 -24.79 11.87 -36.51
N ILE A 153 -24.71 10.55 -36.30
CA ILE A 153 -25.36 9.89 -35.19
C ILE A 153 -24.35 9.74 -34.05
N PRO A 154 -24.65 10.24 -32.83
CA PRO A 154 -23.79 10.05 -31.69
C PRO A 154 -23.79 8.58 -31.26
N VAL A 155 -22.61 8.01 -31.06
CA VAL A 155 -22.40 6.67 -30.52
C VAL A 155 -21.66 6.81 -29.20
N ALA A 156 -22.27 6.34 -28.11
CA ALA A 156 -21.60 6.22 -26.83
C ALA A 156 -20.64 5.03 -26.88
N VAL A 157 -19.38 5.27 -26.55
CA VAL A 157 -18.33 4.26 -26.50
C VAL A 157 -17.85 4.14 -25.06
N GLN A 158 -17.85 2.92 -24.54
CA GLN A 158 -17.26 2.59 -23.24
C GLN A 158 -16.14 1.57 -23.46
N ILE A 159 -14.96 1.87 -22.93
CA ILE A 159 -13.78 1.02 -23.04
C ILE A 159 -13.31 0.69 -21.62
N ASN A 160 -13.31 -0.61 -21.30
CA ASN A 160 -12.73 -1.15 -20.08
C ASN A 160 -11.32 -1.61 -20.40
N TRP A 161 -10.34 -1.12 -19.66
CA TRP A 161 -8.92 -1.39 -19.93
C TRP A 161 -8.14 -1.45 -18.63
N ALA A 162 -6.93 -1.99 -18.68
CA ALA A 162 -6.07 -2.00 -17.52
C ALA A 162 -4.60 -1.76 -17.93
N GLU A 163 -3.87 -1.01 -17.10
CA GLU A 163 -2.47 -0.69 -17.34
C GLU A 163 -1.60 -1.94 -17.19
N LYS A 164 -0.83 -2.26 -18.21
CA LYS A 164 0.12 -3.37 -18.12
C LYS A 164 1.23 -3.03 -17.11
N SER A 165 1.31 -3.80 -16.02
CA SER A 165 2.41 -3.69 -15.07
C SER A 165 3.70 -4.32 -15.62
N ASP A 166 4.86 -3.85 -15.13
CA ASP A 166 6.18 -4.44 -15.45
C ASP A 166 6.32 -5.91 -14.97
N THR A 167 5.41 -6.39 -14.12
CA THR A 167 5.29 -7.78 -13.66
C THR A 167 4.33 -8.62 -14.52
N SER A 168 4.35 -8.39 -15.84
CA SER A 168 3.22 -8.62 -16.75
C SER A 168 2.51 -9.97 -16.64
N GLN A 169 3.25 -11.07 -16.47
CA GLN A 169 2.65 -12.41 -16.52
C GLN A 169 1.74 -12.72 -15.32
N ILE A 170 2.09 -12.22 -14.13
CA ILE A 170 1.35 -12.52 -12.89
C ILE A 170 0.02 -11.77 -12.88
N TRP A 171 0.05 -10.51 -13.32
CA TRP A 171 -1.12 -9.67 -13.40
C TRP A 171 -2.06 -10.08 -14.55
N GLU A 172 -1.49 -10.47 -15.71
CA GLU A 172 -2.25 -11.05 -16.82
C GLU A 172 -3.04 -12.31 -16.39
N ASN A 173 -2.46 -13.16 -15.53
CA ASN A 173 -3.17 -14.31 -15.00
C ASN A 173 -4.44 -13.91 -14.25
N LEU A 174 -4.37 -12.92 -13.35
CA LEU A 174 -5.55 -12.51 -12.59
C LEU A 174 -6.64 -11.90 -13.50
N ILE A 175 -6.24 -11.14 -14.52
CA ILE A 175 -7.18 -10.65 -15.55
C ILE A 175 -7.84 -11.80 -16.28
N ASN A 176 -7.07 -12.79 -16.75
CA ASN A 176 -7.62 -13.94 -17.48
C ASN A 176 -8.63 -14.71 -16.61
N ALA A 177 -8.43 -14.76 -15.29
CA ALA A 177 -9.42 -15.32 -14.38
C ALA A 177 -10.72 -14.51 -14.35
N VAL A 178 -10.63 -13.18 -14.31
CA VAL A 178 -11.81 -12.31 -14.36
C VAL A 178 -12.51 -12.38 -15.71
N GLU A 179 -11.79 -12.37 -16.83
CA GLU A 179 -12.35 -12.56 -18.17
C GLU A 179 -13.10 -13.89 -18.25
N SER A 180 -12.50 -14.98 -17.78
CA SER A 180 -13.15 -16.31 -17.70
C SER A 180 -14.43 -16.25 -16.86
N PHE A 181 -14.42 -15.52 -15.74
CA PHE A 181 -15.60 -15.33 -14.91
C PHE A 181 -16.72 -14.61 -15.67
N THR A 182 -16.39 -13.53 -16.39
CA THR A 182 -17.38 -12.76 -17.17
C THR A 182 -17.99 -13.57 -18.32
N LEU A 183 -17.25 -14.56 -18.84
CA LEU A 183 -17.72 -15.53 -19.83
C LEU A 183 -18.49 -16.71 -19.22
N MET A 184 -18.74 -16.68 -17.90
CA MET A 184 -19.40 -17.76 -17.14
C MET A 184 -18.63 -19.10 -17.15
N ASP A 185 -17.33 -19.08 -17.49
CA ASP A 185 -16.45 -20.25 -17.42
C ASP A 185 -15.71 -20.28 -16.07
N TYR A 186 -16.46 -20.69 -15.05
CA TYR A 186 -15.99 -20.71 -13.66
C TYR A 186 -14.82 -21.68 -13.40
N ASN A 187 -14.70 -22.76 -14.17
CA ASN A 187 -13.57 -23.69 -14.02
C ASN A 187 -12.27 -23.05 -14.54
N SER A 188 -12.35 -22.31 -15.65
CA SER A 188 -11.19 -21.61 -16.24
C SER A 188 -10.67 -20.45 -15.36
N CYS A 189 -11.44 -20.01 -14.36
CA CYS A 189 -10.99 -19.02 -13.38
C CYS A 189 -9.90 -19.57 -12.43
N VAL A 190 -9.88 -20.88 -12.17
CA VAL A 190 -9.14 -21.48 -11.05
C VAL A 190 -7.62 -21.43 -11.24
N ILE A 191 -7.13 -21.96 -12.35
CA ILE A 191 -5.69 -22.04 -12.64
C ILE A 191 -5.06 -20.64 -12.64
N PRO A 192 -5.55 -19.67 -13.45
CA PRO A 192 -5.00 -18.32 -13.45
C PRO A 192 -5.04 -17.62 -12.09
N SER A 193 -6.14 -17.76 -11.34
CA SER A 193 -6.26 -17.19 -9.98
C SER A 193 -5.23 -17.79 -9.02
N ASN A 194 -4.98 -19.09 -9.09
CA ASN A 194 -4.01 -19.76 -8.22
C ASN A 194 -2.57 -19.34 -8.58
N VAL A 195 -2.25 -19.34 -9.88
CA VAL A 195 -0.89 -19.03 -10.38
C VAL A 195 -0.47 -17.61 -10.02
N SER A 196 -1.38 -16.63 -10.07
CA SER A 196 -1.07 -15.23 -9.71
C SER A 196 -0.60 -15.11 -8.26
N VAL A 197 -1.29 -15.77 -7.32
CA VAL A 197 -0.91 -15.75 -5.89
C VAL A 197 0.31 -16.63 -5.63
N GLU A 198 0.35 -17.85 -6.15
CA GLU A 198 1.42 -18.81 -5.90
C GLU A 198 2.77 -18.32 -6.42
N SER A 199 2.82 -17.78 -7.63
CA SER A 199 4.06 -17.25 -8.21
C SER A 199 4.56 -16.03 -7.42
N THR A 200 3.67 -15.12 -7.04
CA THR A 200 4.03 -13.94 -6.24
C THR A 200 4.54 -14.34 -4.87
N LEU A 201 3.83 -15.27 -4.20
CA LEU A 201 4.24 -15.78 -2.89
C LEU A 201 5.62 -16.42 -2.97
N ASN A 202 5.83 -17.30 -3.97
CA ASN A 202 7.12 -17.97 -4.16
C ASN A 202 8.24 -16.95 -4.40
N ASN A 203 8.03 -15.95 -5.25
CA ASN A 203 9.00 -14.88 -5.51
C ASN A 203 9.38 -14.12 -4.23
N ILE A 204 8.39 -13.75 -3.41
CA ILE A 204 8.64 -13.08 -2.12
C ILE A 204 9.44 -13.99 -1.18
N MET A 205 9.08 -15.27 -1.09
CA MET A 205 9.79 -16.25 -0.26
C MET A 205 11.23 -16.42 -0.73
N ALA A 206 11.45 -16.64 -2.03
CA ALA A 206 12.76 -16.82 -2.63
C ALA A 206 13.66 -15.59 -2.37
N LYS A 207 13.12 -14.39 -2.59
CA LYS A 207 13.83 -13.13 -2.33
C LYS A 207 14.18 -12.98 -0.84
N TYR A 208 13.25 -13.28 0.06
CA TYR A 208 13.47 -13.17 1.50
C TYR A 208 14.52 -14.17 2.00
N PHE A 209 14.43 -15.44 1.60
CA PHE A 209 15.32 -16.49 2.07
C PHE A 209 16.70 -16.48 1.41
N SER A 210 16.84 -15.87 0.23
CA SER A 210 18.15 -15.67 -0.44
C SER A 210 19.11 -14.80 0.38
N ALA A 211 18.61 -14.06 1.37
CA ALA A 211 19.46 -13.35 2.32
C ALA A 211 20.17 -14.29 3.34
N PHE A 212 19.72 -15.54 3.47
CA PHE A 212 20.18 -16.49 4.48
C PHE A 212 20.85 -17.74 3.91
N ALA A 213 20.57 -18.10 2.65
CA ALA A 213 21.11 -19.27 2.00
C ALA A 213 21.31 -19.03 0.49
N SER A 214 22.13 -19.88 -0.16
CA SER A 214 22.32 -19.83 -1.61
C SER A 214 21.01 -20.08 -2.35
N LYS A 215 20.89 -19.50 -3.55
CA LYS A 215 19.69 -19.59 -4.39
C LYS A 215 19.22 -21.05 -4.59
N ASP A 216 20.15 -21.95 -4.91
CA ASP A 216 19.82 -23.37 -5.15
C ASP A 216 19.24 -24.06 -3.90
N LYS A 217 19.79 -23.77 -2.72
CA LYS A 217 19.27 -24.33 -1.45
C LYS A 217 17.91 -23.75 -1.09
N VAL A 218 17.68 -22.47 -1.39
CA VAL A 218 16.39 -21.83 -1.18
C VAL A 218 15.34 -22.41 -2.13
N GLU A 219 15.69 -22.64 -3.39
CA GLU A 219 14.79 -23.24 -4.38
C GLU A 219 14.43 -24.69 -4.00
N ASP A 220 15.41 -25.49 -3.61
CA ASP A 220 15.18 -26.84 -3.09
C ASP A 220 14.28 -26.82 -1.84
N PHE A 221 14.55 -25.93 -0.89
CA PHE A 221 13.72 -25.76 0.30
C PHE A 221 12.28 -25.37 -0.03
N LEU A 222 12.06 -24.41 -0.93
CA LEU A 222 10.72 -23.92 -1.27
C LEU A 222 9.91 -24.90 -2.14
N SER A 223 10.58 -25.80 -2.87
CA SER A 223 9.95 -26.83 -3.69
C SER A 223 9.61 -28.09 -2.89
N SER A 224 10.49 -28.54 -2.00
CA SER A 224 10.34 -29.82 -1.29
C SER A 224 9.97 -29.66 0.20
N GLY A 225 10.68 -28.80 0.94
CA GLY A 225 10.55 -28.66 2.39
C GLY A 225 9.44 -27.71 2.85
N ALA A 226 9.18 -26.66 2.09
CA ALA A 226 8.20 -25.62 2.37
C ALA A 226 7.28 -25.42 1.16
N THR A 227 6.43 -26.41 0.90
CA THR A 227 5.42 -26.33 -0.18
C THR A 227 4.49 -25.14 0.00
N TYR A 228 3.74 -24.77 -1.05
CA TYR A 228 2.80 -23.63 -1.03
C TYR A 228 1.93 -23.53 0.24
N SER A 229 1.42 -24.66 0.76
CA SER A 229 0.61 -24.62 1.99
C SER A 229 1.42 -24.17 3.21
N TYR A 230 2.67 -24.62 3.35
CA TYR A 230 3.57 -24.17 4.41
C TYR A 230 3.95 -22.69 4.21
N GLN A 231 4.20 -22.27 2.95
CA GLN A 231 4.48 -20.87 2.63
C GLN A 231 3.32 -19.97 3.06
N LEU A 232 2.10 -20.32 2.67
CA LEU A 232 0.91 -19.52 2.93
C LEU A 232 0.49 -19.54 4.42
N ASN A 233 0.57 -20.69 5.07
CA ASN A 233 0.01 -20.88 6.41
C ASN A 233 0.99 -20.59 7.54
N ILE A 234 2.31 -20.72 7.31
CA ILE A 234 3.35 -20.58 8.33
C ILE A 234 4.32 -19.44 7.98
N LEU A 235 4.98 -19.52 6.82
CA LEU A 235 6.06 -18.59 6.50
C LEU A 235 5.55 -17.17 6.24
N LEU A 236 4.43 -17.02 5.55
CA LEU A 236 3.85 -15.71 5.25
C LEU A 236 3.44 -14.94 6.53
N PRO A 237 2.67 -15.52 7.47
CA PRO A 237 2.41 -14.88 8.76
C PRO A 237 3.68 -14.53 9.54
N LEU A 238 4.69 -15.40 9.51
CA LEU A 238 5.97 -15.17 10.19
C LEU A 238 6.70 -13.94 9.60
N ILE A 239 6.82 -13.88 8.28
CA ILE A 239 7.46 -12.75 7.57
C ILE A 239 6.67 -11.46 7.80
N ALA A 240 5.34 -11.51 7.74
CA ALA A 240 4.49 -10.36 8.01
C ALA A 240 4.71 -9.83 9.43
N HIS A 241 4.72 -10.72 10.43
CA HIS A 241 4.99 -10.37 11.83
C HIS A 241 6.35 -9.70 12.01
N TYR A 242 7.42 -10.26 11.44
CA TYR A 242 8.78 -9.68 11.52
C TYR A 242 8.89 -8.30 10.85
N ASN A 243 8.02 -8.00 9.89
CA ASN A 243 8.00 -6.70 9.21
C ASN A 243 6.99 -5.70 9.81
N GLY A 244 6.32 -6.07 10.92
CA GLY A 244 5.29 -5.26 11.54
C GLY A 244 4.09 -5.04 10.61
N PHE A 245 3.72 -6.08 9.83
CA PHE A 245 2.59 -6.08 8.91
C PHE A 245 1.51 -7.04 9.43
N PRO A 246 0.21 -6.69 9.32
CA PRO A 246 -0.88 -7.54 9.83
C PRO A 246 -0.91 -8.89 9.11
N LYS A 247 -1.38 -9.92 9.83
CA LYS A 247 -1.63 -11.24 9.25
C LYS A 247 -2.81 -11.17 8.28
N ILE A 248 -2.70 -11.85 7.13
CA ILE A 248 -3.84 -11.99 6.21
C ILE A 248 -5.04 -12.65 6.92
N PRO A 249 -6.29 -12.18 6.70
CA PRO A 249 -7.48 -12.79 7.28
C PRO A 249 -7.59 -14.30 7.00
N ASP A 250 -7.99 -15.07 8.02
CA ASP A 250 -8.00 -16.54 7.97
C ASP A 250 -8.94 -17.08 6.90
N PHE A 251 -10.08 -16.42 6.64
CA PHE A 251 -11.02 -16.85 5.62
C PHE A 251 -10.46 -16.68 4.19
N ILE A 252 -9.72 -15.60 3.91
CA ILE A 252 -9.04 -15.38 2.61
C ILE A 252 -8.01 -16.49 2.42
N ARG A 253 -7.20 -16.76 3.45
CA ARG A 253 -6.22 -17.84 3.44
C ARG A 253 -6.85 -19.22 3.26
N GLY A 254 -8.01 -19.46 3.89
CA GLY A 254 -8.81 -20.66 3.69
C GLY A 254 -9.24 -20.82 2.22
N ASN A 255 -9.73 -19.74 1.60
CA ASN A 255 -10.12 -19.75 0.20
C ASN A 255 -8.93 -19.92 -0.76
N LEU A 256 -7.76 -19.36 -0.46
CA LEU A 256 -6.54 -19.63 -1.23
C LEU A 256 -6.10 -21.11 -1.15
N ASN A 257 -6.24 -21.75 0.01
CA ASN A 257 -6.02 -23.20 0.11
C ASN A 257 -7.06 -24.01 -0.69
N LYS A 258 -8.34 -23.60 -0.67
CA LYS A 258 -9.38 -24.22 -1.52
C LYS A 258 -9.08 -24.05 -3.00
N LEU A 259 -8.63 -22.86 -3.41
CA LEU A 259 -8.24 -22.53 -4.78
C LEU A 259 -7.15 -23.47 -5.29
N ARG A 260 -6.10 -23.71 -4.49
CA ARG A 260 -5.07 -24.70 -4.79
C ARG A 260 -5.63 -26.12 -4.92
N SER A 261 -6.54 -26.52 -4.04
CA SER A 261 -7.18 -27.84 -4.10
C SER A 261 -7.93 -28.04 -5.43
N HIS A 262 -8.71 -27.04 -5.85
CA HIS A 262 -9.38 -27.06 -7.15
C HIS A 262 -8.41 -27.08 -8.32
N ARG A 263 -7.33 -26.28 -8.26
CA ARG A 263 -6.25 -26.27 -9.27
C ARG A 263 -5.63 -27.65 -9.44
N ASN A 264 -5.29 -28.31 -8.33
CA ASN A 264 -4.70 -29.66 -8.35
C ASN A 264 -5.66 -30.67 -8.96
N SER A 265 -6.95 -30.61 -8.62
CA SER A 265 -7.96 -31.46 -9.26
C SER A 265 -8.01 -31.22 -10.78
N LEU A 266 -8.12 -29.97 -11.22
CA LEU A 266 -8.16 -29.65 -12.65
C LEU A 266 -6.90 -30.10 -13.40
N ALA A 267 -5.73 -29.85 -12.83
CA ALA A 267 -4.45 -30.20 -13.46
C ALA A 267 -4.24 -31.72 -13.59
N HIS A 268 -4.65 -32.51 -12.60
CA HIS A 268 -4.44 -33.96 -12.62
C HIS A 268 -5.56 -34.75 -13.29
N THR A 269 -6.82 -34.31 -13.18
CA THR A 269 -7.97 -35.06 -13.69
C THR A 269 -8.68 -34.39 -14.86
N GLY A 270 -8.22 -33.21 -15.31
CA GLY A 270 -8.87 -32.43 -16.39
C GLY A 270 -10.26 -31.89 -16.03
N LYS A 271 -10.75 -32.17 -14.82
CA LYS A 271 -12.07 -31.80 -14.29
C LYS A 271 -11.95 -31.52 -12.79
N THR A 272 -12.77 -30.63 -12.28
CA THR A 272 -13.00 -30.51 -10.84
C THR A 272 -13.87 -31.69 -10.36
N LYS A 273 -13.67 -32.15 -9.11
CA LYS A 273 -14.54 -33.18 -8.49
C LYS A 273 -16.02 -32.79 -8.49
N LYS A 274 -16.32 -31.49 -8.44
CA LYS A 274 -17.64 -30.87 -8.58
C LYS A 274 -17.48 -29.59 -9.39
N GLN A 275 -18.38 -29.36 -10.35
CA GLN A 275 -18.40 -28.12 -11.13
C GLN A 275 -18.46 -26.92 -10.19
N ILE A 276 -17.61 -25.93 -10.44
CA ILE A 276 -17.56 -24.71 -9.63
C ILE A 276 -18.77 -23.85 -10.01
N ASP A 277 -19.56 -23.47 -9.00
CA ASP A 277 -20.68 -22.55 -9.18
C ASP A 277 -20.21 -21.09 -9.13
N LYS A 278 -21.08 -20.17 -9.57
CA LYS A 278 -20.82 -18.73 -9.60
C LYS A 278 -20.31 -18.23 -8.24
N LYS A 279 -20.99 -18.60 -7.15
CA LYS A 279 -20.65 -18.15 -5.79
C LYS A 279 -19.24 -18.57 -5.39
N THR A 280 -18.90 -19.84 -5.58
CA THR A 280 -17.57 -20.37 -5.27
C THR A 280 -16.51 -19.68 -6.12
N ALA A 281 -16.76 -19.49 -7.43
CA ALA A 281 -15.84 -18.77 -8.30
C ALA A 281 -15.62 -17.32 -7.84
N SER A 282 -16.68 -16.60 -7.46
CA SER A 282 -16.59 -15.23 -6.94
C SER A 282 -15.70 -15.17 -5.70
N GLU A 283 -15.92 -16.07 -4.73
CA GLU A 283 -15.12 -16.13 -3.50
C GLU A 283 -13.64 -16.43 -3.80
N LEU A 284 -13.38 -17.36 -4.72
CA LEU A 284 -12.02 -17.78 -5.08
C LEU A 284 -11.25 -16.68 -5.84
N VAL A 285 -11.86 -16.07 -6.86
CA VAL A 285 -11.23 -14.99 -7.65
C VAL A 285 -11.04 -13.75 -6.77
N CYS A 286 -12.03 -13.37 -5.95
CA CYS A 286 -11.89 -12.27 -5.00
C CYS A 286 -10.76 -12.54 -4.00
N SER A 287 -10.68 -13.76 -3.44
CA SER A 287 -9.59 -14.14 -2.52
C SER A 287 -8.22 -14.08 -3.19
N ALA A 288 -8.12 -14.43 -4.47
CA ALA A 288 -6.88 -14.31 -5.24
C ALA A 288 -6.46 -12.85 -5.40
N ALA A 289 -7.39 -11.95 -5.72
CA ALA A 289 -7.12 -10.52 -5.84
C ALA A 289 -6.68 -9.89 -4.51
N PHE A 290 -7.35 -10.22 -3.40
CA PHE A 290 -6.93 -9.79 -2.05
C PHE A 290 -5.58 -10.40 -1.67
N GLY A 291 -5.35 -11.68 -1.97
CA GLY A 291 -4.08 -12.36 -1.72
C GLY A 291 -2.93 -11.68 -2.46
N LEU A 292 -3.09 -11.39 -3.74
CA LEU A 292 -2.10 -10.68 -4.54
C LEU A 292 -1.83 -9.26 -4.00
N SER A 293 -2.89 -8.53 -3.66
CA SER A 293 -2.79 -7.18 -3.09
C SER A 293 -2.06 -7.18 -1.75
N TYR A 294 -2.36 -8.15 -0.88
CA TYR A 294 -1.68 -8.35 0.40
C TYR A 294 -0.18 -8.59 0.20
N LEU A 295 0.18 -9.48 -0.74
CA LEU A 295 1.58 -9.82 -1.04
C LEU A 295 2.35 -8.60 -1.57
N ASN A 296 1.76 -7.83 -2.48
CA ASN A 296 2.37 -6.61 -3.01
C ASN A 296 2.60 -5.57 -1.90
N LEU A 297 1.62 -5.35 -1.02
CA LEU A 297 1.74 -4.43 0.12
C LEU A 297 2.81 -4.89 1.12
N LEU A 298 2.89 -6.20 1.39
CA LEU A 298 3.92 -6.77 2.24
C LEU A 298 5.31 -6.59 1.62
N GLU A 299 5.47 -6.88 0.33
CA GLU A 299 6.75 -6.66 -0.36
C GLU A 299 7.18 -5.19 -0.32
N GLU A 300 6.25 -4.26 -0.55
CA GLU A 300 6.54 -2.83 -0.45
C GLU A 300 7.00 -2.44 0.97
N LYS A 301 6.34 -2.99 2.01
CA LYS A 301 6.73 -2.79 3.41
C LYS A 301 8.13 -3.36 3.69
N MET A 302 8.44 -4.56 3.20
CA MET A 302 9.75 -5.18 3.34
C MET A 302 10.83 -4.31 2.70
N ARG A 303 10.61 -3.84 1.46
CA ARG A 303 11.53 -2.95 0.75
C ARG A 303 11.75 -1.63 1.51
N LYS A 304 10.69 -1.02 2.06
CA LYS A 304 10.81 0.19 2.89
C LYS A 304 11.64 -0.06 4.15
N ASN A 305 11.45 -1.22 4.81
CA ASN A 305 12.23 -1.60 5.98
C ASN A 305 13.72 -1.82 5.64
N GLU A 306 14.04 -2.44 4.50
CA GLU A 306 15.40 -2.61 4.00
C GLU A 306 16.09 -1.26 3.69
N ILE A 307 15.37 -0.34 3.03
CA ILE A 307 15.86 1.01 2.76
C ILE A 307 16.11 1.77 4.06
N LYS A 308 15.23 1.62 5.06
CA LYS A 308 15.41 2.24 6.38
C LYS A 308 16.64 1.68 7.10
N LYS A 309 16.88 0.36 7.02
CA LYS A 309 18.10 -0.28 7.56
C LYS A 309 19.36 0.22 6.87
N THR A 310 19.40 0.26 5.54
CA THR A 310 20.55 0.77 4.78
C THR A 310 20.80 2.25 5.07
N LYS A 311 19.76 3.08 5.16
CA LYS A 311 19.90 4.49 5.57
C LYS A 311 20.50 4.62 6.98
N LYS A 312 20.10 3.75 7.93
CA LYS A 312 20.67 3.72 9.29
C LYS A 312 22.17 3.39 9.31
N TYR A 313 22.67 2.64 8.33
CA TYR A 313 24.08 2.23 8.26
C TYR A 313 24.87 2.98 7.19
N LYS A 314 24.30 4.04 6.59
CA LYS A 314 24.93 4.77 5.48
C LYS A 314 26.30 5.32 5.85
N ASP A 315 26.45 5.85 7.07
CA ASP A 315 27.69 6.47 7.52
C ASP A 315 28.83 5.44 7.65
N ILE A 316 28.50 4.24 8.15
CA ILE A 316 29.44 3.12 8.28
C ILE A 316 29.83 2.59 6.90
N ILE A 317 28.85 2.42 6.01
CA ILE A 317 29.12 1.96 4.64
C ILE A 317 30.03 2.98 3.93
N PHE A 318 29.75 4.27 4.07
CA PHE A 318 30.53 5.34 3.46
C PHE A 318 31.97 5.37 3.96
N ILE A 319 32.20 5.27 5.27
CA ILE A 319 33.55 5.23 5.86
C ILE A 319 34.35 4.04 5.33
N ASN A 320 33.76 2.84 5.30
CA ASN A 320 34.47 1.66 4.82
C ASN A 320 34.72 1.71 3.31
N VAL A 321 33.78 2.23 2.51
CA VAL A 321 33.99 2.43 1.07
C VAL A 321 35.13 3.42 0.81
N ILE A 322 35.18 4.54 1.53
CA ILE A 322 36.30 5.50 1.42
C ILE A 322 37.61 4.82 1.81
N ALA A 323 37.65 4.07 2.91
CA ALA A 323 38.85 3.37 3.35
C ALA A 323 39.35 2.39 2.27
N VAL A 324 38.45 1.65 1.62
CA VAL A 324 38.80 0.74 0.52
C VAL A 324 39.31 1.50 -0.70
N VAL A 325 38.65 2.61 -1.11
CA VAL A 325 39.10 3.43 -2.24
C VAL A 325 40.48 4.03 -1.99
N VAL A 326 40.71 4.55 -0.80
CA VAL A 326 42.02 5.09 -0.37
C VAL A 326 43.07 3.98 -0.34
N ALA A 327 42.73 2.79 0.17
CA ALA A 327 43.62 1.64 0.19
C ALA A 327 44.01 1.20 -1.23
N MET A 328 43.07 1.17 -2.18
CA MET A 328 43.34 0.86 -3.60
C MET A 328 44.25 1.92 -4.26
N LEU A 329 43.99 3.21 -4.00
CA LEU A 329 44.82 4.31 -4.50
C LEU A 329 46.26 4.20 -3.97
N ILE A 330 46.41 3.95 -2.67
CA ILE A 330 47.73 3.79 -2.04
C ILE A 330 48.46 2.57 -2.58
N TYR A 331 47.77 1.45 -2.80
CA TYR A 331 48.36 0.25 -3.39
C TYR A 331 48.98 0.53 -4.76
N TYR A 332 48.26 1.28 -5.61
CA TYR A 332 48.74 1.67 -6.93
C TYR A 332 49.93 2.64 -6.86
N LEU A 333 49.88 3.63 -5.97
CA LEU A 333 50.94 4.64 -5.83
C LEU A 333 52.24 4.08 -5.22
N LEU A 334 52.15 3.09 -4.33
CA LEU A 334 53.30 2.56 -3.57
C LEU A 334 53.90 1.28 -4.15
N LYS A 335 53.69 1.01 -5.45
CA LYS A 335 54.25 -0.15 -6.16
C LYS A 335 53.93 -1.48 -5.48
N GLU A 336 52.64 -1.72 -5.23
CA GLU A 336 52.11 -3.03 -4.85
C GLU A 336 52.54 -3.57 -3.48
N ARG A 337 52.94 -2.70 -2.54
CA ARG A 337 53.18 -3.11 -1.15
C ARG A 337 51.85 -3.32 -0.39
N PRO A 338 51.48 -4.55 -0.03
CA PRO A 338 50.14 -4.85 0.50
C PRO A 338 49.93 -4.43 1.96
N GLU A 339 51.00 -4.18 2.72
CA GLU A 339 50.93 -3.92 4.16
C GLU A 339 50.16 -2.63 4.49
N ILE A 340 50.34 -1.60 3.65
CA ILE A 340 49.77 -0.27 3.88
C ILE A 340 48.26 -0.26 3.57
N PRO A 341 47.78 -0.79 2.43
CA PRO A 341 46.35 -0.96 2.17
C PRO A 341 45.62 -1.74 3.27
N ILE A 342 46.23 -2.82 3.78
CA ILE A 342 45.65 -3.62 4.88
C ILE A 342 45.48 -2.76 6.14
N ALA A 343 46.49 -1.96 6.50
CA ALA A 343 46.42 -1.07 7.65
C ALA A 343 45.33 0.01 7.49
N VAL A 344 45.14 0.54 6.27
CA VAL A 344 44.09 1.53 5.98
C VAL A 344 42.69 0.94 6.13
N ILE A 345 42.47 -0.27 5.60
CA ILE A 345 41.19 -0.98 5.76
C ILE A 345 40.92 -1.28 7.24
N ALA A 346 41.92 -1.79 7.97
CA ALA A 346 41.79 -2.06 9.40
C ALA A 346 41.43 -0.79 10.18
N THR A 347 42.07 0.34 9.85
CA THR A 347 41.76 1.65 10.44
C THR A 347 40.32 2.08 10.14
N GLY A 348 39.84 1.92 8.90
CA GLY A 348 38.45 2.22 8.53
C GLY A 348 37.43 1.38 9.31
N ILE A 349 37.73 0.10 9.53
CA ILE A 349 36.92 -0.81 10.36
C ILE A 349 36.92 -0.34 11.82
N SER A 350 38.08 -0.01 12.39
CA SER A 350 38.19 0.47 13.77
C SER A 350 37.42 1.77 14.00
N ILE A 351 37.51 2.73 13.08
CA ILE A 351 36.74 4.00 13.14
C ILE A 351 35.23 3.69 13.08
N SER A 352 34.81 2.82 12.16
CA SER A 352 33.41 2.41 12.03
C SER A 352 32.87 1.78 13.32
N PHE A 353 33.67 0.92 13.96
CA PHE A 353 33.31 0.30 15.22
C PHE A 353 33.22 1.33 16.36
N GLY A 354 34.19 2.24 16.45
CA GLY A 354 34.21 3.31 17.46
C GLY A 354 33.00 4.24 17.38
N ILE A 355 32.63 4.68 16.17
CA ILE A 355 31.44 5.51 15.95
C ILE A 355 30.19 4.75 16.40
N ARG A 356 30.06 3.47 16.02
CA ARG A 356 28.91 2.66 16.38
C ARG A 356 28.80 2.43 17.88
N GLN A 357 29.92 2.16 18.54
CA GLN A 357 29.96 2.02 19.99
C GLN A 357 29.53 3.31 20.68
N SER A 358 30.03 4.46 20.22
CA SER A 358 29.63 5.78 20.74
C SER A 358 28.13 6.05 20.55
N MET A 359 27.56 5.71 19.39
CA MET A 359 26.12 5.83 19.16
C MET A 359 25.30 4.93 20.09
N ILE A 360 25.73 3.67 20.30
CA ILE A 360 25.08 2.73 21.23
C ILE A 360 25.13 3.26 22.67
N GLU A 361 26.25 3.83 23.09
CA GLU A 361 26.39 4.43 24.41
C GLU A 361 25.50 5.67 24.57
N ASN A 362 25.40 6.51 23.54
CA ASN A 362 24.47 7.65 23.54
C ASN A 362 23.01 7.18 23.63
N ASP A 363 22.61 6.15 22.88
CA ASP A 363 21.26 5.57 22.93
C ASP A 363 20.94 4.98 24.31
N LYS A 364 21.92 4.35 24.97
CA LYS A 364 21.78 3.83 26.34
C LYS A 364 21.58 4.94 27.35
N ILE A 365 22.43 5.98 27.31
CA ILE A 365 22.33 7.14 28.19
C ILE A 365 20.98 7.82 27.99
N PHE A 366 20.53 8.02 26.75
CA PHE A 366 19.21 8.56 26.46
C PHE A 366 18.10 7.72 27.08
N LYS A 367 18.14 6.39 26.89
CA LYS A 367 17.14 5.48 27.47
C LYS A 367 17.11 5.57 29.00
N GLU A 368 18.27 5.60 29.65
CA GLU A 368 18.38 5.71 31.11
C GLU A 368 17.81 7.03 31.62
N LEU A 369 18.20 8.16 31.00
CA LEU A 369 17.67 9.48 31.32
C LEU A 369 16.15 9.52 31.13
N PHE A 370 15.65 9.05 29.98
CA PHE A 370 14.23 9.01 29.65
C PHE A 370 13.42 8.21 30.68
N ILE A 371 13.90 7.02 31.08
CA ILE A 371 13.22 6.21 32.11
C ILE A 371 13.27 6.93 33.46
N SER A 372 14.44 7.42 33.87
CA SER A 372 14.62 8.03 35.18
C SER A 372 13.76 9.29 35.38
N PHE A 373 13.65 10.12 34.34
CA PHE A 373 12.87 11.36 34.39
C PHE A 373 11.37 11.08 34.38
N ASN A 374 10.88 10.21 33.48
CA ASN A 374 9.45 9.87 33.49
C ASN A 374 9.02 9.18 34.80
N GLN A 375 9.85 8.29 35.36
CA GLN A 375 9.56 7.68 36.66
C GLN A 375 9.51 8.71 37.79
N LYS A 376 10.52 9.58 37.89
CA LYS A 376 10.55 10.66 38.90
C LYS A 376 9.37 11.62 38.74
N TYR A 377 8.97 11.91 37.51
CA TYR A 377 7.80 12.71 37.21
C TYR A 377 6.50 12.05 37.68
N ASP A 378 6.27 10.80 37.30
CA ASP A 378 5.05 10.06 37.63
C ASP A 378 4.90 9.82 39.14
N GLU A 379 5.99 9.46 39.81
CA GLU A 379 5.96 9.15 41.25
C GLU A 379 5.80 10.40 42.13
N LYS A 380 6.47 11.50 41.77
CA LYS A 380 6.59 12.67 42.66
C LYS A 380 5.70 13.85 42.28
N PHE A 381 5.46 14.07 40.98
CA PHE A 381 4.92 15.35 40.49
C PHE A 381 3.55 15.21 39.84
N ASN A 382 3.33 14.20 39.00
CA ASN A 382 2.15 14.10 38.12
C ASN A 382 0.81 14.29 38.87
N ASN A 383 0.54 13.44 39.87
CA ASN A 383 -0.72 13.50 40.62
C ASN A 383 -0.87 14.81 41.40
N SER A 384 0.18 15.26 42.07
CA SER A 384 0.14 16.46 42.92
C SER A 384 0.01 17.75 42.11
N LEU A 385 0.65 17.84 40.94
CA LEU A 385 0.48 18.98 40.02
C LEU A 385 -0.93 19.02 39.45
N ASN A 386 -1.51 17.88 39.06
CA ASN A 386 -2.89 17.81 38.60
C ASN A 386 -3.88 18.21 39.69
N GLU A 387 -3.63 17.84 40.94
CA GLU A 387 -4.47 18.23 42.08
C GLU A 387 -4.47 19.76 42.30
N ILE A 388 -3.31 20.41 42.19
CA ILE A 388 -3.18 21.87 42.28
C ILE A 388 -3.97 22.56 41.16
N VAL A 389 -3.85 22.05 39.92
CA VAL A 389 -4.58 22.59 38.77
C VAL A 389 -6.09 22.43 38.98
N PHE A 390 -6.55 21.29 39.49
CA PHE A 390 -7.95 21.04 39.78
C PHE A 390 -8.50 21.98 40.85
N LYS A 391 -7.77 22.17 41.97
CA LYS A 391 -8.14 23.13 43.03
C LYS A 391 -8.28 24.55 42.51
N ASN A 392 -7.41 24.96 41.57
CA ASN A 392 -7.50 26.28 40.94
C ASN A 392 -8.70 26.40 39.98
N ILE A 393 -9.06 25.34 39.27
CA ILE A 393 -10.26 25.33 38.42
C ILE A 393 -11.54 25.47 39.28
N GLU A 394 -11.63 24.75 40.40
CA GLU A 394 -12.77 24.85 41.31
C GLU A 394 -12.84 26.19 42.05
N ASN A 395 -11.67 26.76 42.38
CA ASN A 395 -11.57 28.04 43.06
C ASN A 395 -10.59 28.95 42.31
N ASN A 396 -11.13 29.82 41.46
CA ASN A 396 -10.39 30.74 40.59
C ASN A 396 -9.51 31.78 41.35
N LYS A 397 -9.46 31.74 42.68
CA LYS A 397 -8.59 32.52 43.56
C LYS A 397 -7.73 31.64 44.48
N TYR A 398 -7.52 30.38 44.11
CA TYR A 398 -6.75 29.43 44.91
C TYR A 398 -5.30 29.90 45.09
N GLN A 399 -4.85 29.95 46.35
CA GLN A 399 -3.48 30.24 46.72
C GLN A 399 -2.78 28.96 47.15
N LEU A 400 -1.57 28.77 46.65
CA LEU A 400 -0.73 27.62 46.97
C LEU A 400 -0.40 27.57 48.46
N THR A 401 -0.49 26.37 49.04
CA THR A 401 0.01 26.12 50.40
C THR A 401 1.54 26.07 50.41
N LEU A 402 2.15 26.20 51.60
CA LEU A 402 3.61 26.11 51.76
C LEU A 402 4.20 24.78 51.24
N ILE A 403 3.44 23.68 51.35
CA ILE A 403 3.83 22.36 50.85
C ILE A 403 3.83 22.35 49.32
N GLU A 404 2.80 22.92 48.70
CA GLU A 404 2.68 22.98 47.24
C GLU A 404 3.68 23.95 46.61
N VAL A 405 4.02 25.05 47.30
CA VAL A 405 5.12 25.94 46.91
C VAL A 405 6.45 25.18 46.87
N LYS A 406 6.74 24.37 47.90
CA LYS A 406 7.94 23.52 47.92
C LYS A 406 7.92 22.50 46.78
N LEU A 407 6.78 21.88 46.52
CA LEU A 407 6.61 20.93 45.41
C LEU A 407 6.90 21.59 44.05
N ILE A 408 6.37 22.79 43.81
CA ILE A 408 6.58 23.53 42.56
C ILE A 408 8.05 23.91 42.41
N ARG A 409 8.73 24.32 43.48
CA ARG A 409 10.18 24.56 43.44
C ARG A 409 10.96 23.29 43.09
N ASP A 410 10.62 22.16 43.72
CA ASP A 410 11.22 20.86 43.40
C ASP A 410 10.97 20.47 41.93
N TYR A 411 9.79 20.78 41.38
CA TYR A 411 9.45 20.53 39.99
C TYR A 411 10.24 21.43 39.02
N LEU A 412 10.42 22.71 39.35
CA LEU A 412 11.26 23.63 38.55
C LEU A 412 12.72 23.16 38.50
N ASN A 413 13.28 22.72 39.63
CA ASN A 413 14.62 22.14 39.68
C ASN A 413 14.71 20.87 38.82
N PHE A 414 13.69 20.02 38.85
CA PHE A 414 13.60 18.84 38.00
C PHE A 414 13.54 19.22 36.50
N CYS A 415 12.75 20.22 36.12
CA CYS A 415 12.71 20.73 34.74
C CYS A 415 14.08 21.29 34.31
N ALA A 416 14.82 21.93 35.22
CA ALA A 416 16.18 22.41 34.96
C ALA A 416 17.18 21.25 34.76
N GLU A 417 17.05 20.16 35.52
CA GLU A 417 17.82 18.92 35.29
C GLU A 417 17.55 18.38 33.87
N GLU A 418 16.28 18.26 33.47
CA GLU A 418 15.91 17.81 32.12
C GLU A 418 16.48 18.73 31.03
N TYR A 419 16.39 20.05 31.21
CA TYR A 419 16.94 21.03 30.28
C TYR A 419 18.47 20.95 30.17
N LEU A 420 19.19 20.67 31.25
CA LEU A 420 20.64 20.49 31.23
C LEU A 420 21.03 19.33 30.31
N TRP A 421 20.31 18.21 30.35
CA TRP A 421 20.61 17.07 29.48
C TRP A 421 20.18 17.30 28.04
N TYR A 422 19.11 18.06 27.82
CA TYR A 422 18.70 18.49 26.50
C TYR A 422 19.75 19.42 25.85
N SER A 423 20.22 20.44 26.58
CA SER A 423 21.26 21.37 26.09
C SER A 423 22.60 20.69 25.81
N LYS A 424 22.88 19.53 26.44
CA LYS A 424 24.01 18.65 26.13
C LYS A 424 23.79 17.74 24.92
N GLY A 425 22.64 17.84 24.24
CA GLY A 425 22.28 17.01 23.08
C GLY A 425 22.01 15.55 23.42
N ARG A 426 21.64 15.24 24.67
CA ARG A 426 21.39 13.86 25.13
C ARG A 426 19.92 13.45 25.07
N ILE A 427 19.01 14.40 24.90
CA ILE A 427 17.58 14.19 24.75
C ILE A 427 17.20 14.57 23.31
N ASP A 428 16.44 13.70 22.65
CA ASP A 428 15.92 13.95 21.31
C ASP A 428 14.99 15.18 21.31
N GLU A 429 15.07 15.99 20.25
CA GLU A 429 14.30 17.22 20.11
C GLU A 429 12.78 16.99 20.19
N SER A 430 12.28 15.89 19.63
CA SER A 430 10.85 15.56 19.66
C SER A 430 10.35 15.23 21.07
N VAL A 431 11.20 14.58 21.86
CA VAL A 431 10.92 14.25 23.26
C VAL A 431 10.96 15.51 24.12
N TRP A 432 12.00 16.34 23.94
CA TRP A 432 12.09 17.62 24.64
C TRP A 432 10.87 18.50 24.36
N LEU A 433 10.44 18.61 23.11
CA LEU A 433 9.26 19.41 22.75
C LEU A 433 7.99 18.92 23.47
N SER A 434 7.85 17.60 23.64
CA SER A 434 6.73 17.02 24.38
C SER A 434 6.81 17.35 25.88
N TRP A 435 7.99 17.26 26.48
CA TRP A 435 8.21 17.64 27.88
C TRP A 435 8.01 19.13 28.12
N GLU A 436 8.55 19.98 27.25
CA GLU A 436 8.39 21.44 27.30
C GLU A 436 6.91 21.84 27.23
N ASN A 437 6.11 21.18 26.38
CA ASN A 437 4.67 21.42 26.31
C ASN A 437 3.96 21.03 27.62
N GLY A 438 4.36 19.92 28.24
CA GLY A 438 3.89 19.53 29.57
C GLY A 438 4.25 20.57 30.64
N MET A 439 5.50 21.04 30.64
CA MET A 439 5.95 22.11 31.55
C MET A 439 5.12 23.40 31.37
N LYS A 440 4.92 23.83 30.12
CA LYS A 440 4.11 25.02 29.79
C LYS A 440 2.68 24.89 30.32
N TYR A 441 2.07 23.71 30.21
CA TYR A 441 0.74 23.46 30.74
C TYR A 441 0.63 23.77 32.25
N TYR A 442 1.57 23.28 33.06
CA TYR A 442 1.56 23.52 34.50
C TYR A 442 2.06 24.92 34.87
N LEU A 443 3.15 25.38 34.28
CA LEU A 443 3.81 26.65 34.66
C LEU A 443 3.02 27.89 34.21
N CYS A 444 2.16 27.77 33.19
CA CYS A 444 1.25 28.84 32.78
C CYS A 444 -0.07 28.86 33.57
N ASN A 445 -0.29 27.93 34.49
CA ASN A 445 -1.48 27.92 35.34
C ASN A 445 -1.49 29.17 36.25
N SER A 446 -2.66 29.81 36.40
CA SER A 446 -2.78 31.10 37.11
C SER A 446 -2.39 31.06 38.59
N SER A 447 -2.50 29.91 39.27
CA SER A 447 -2.02 29.75 40.66
C SER A 447 -0.51 29.56 40.77
N ILE A 448 0.13 29.04 39.72
CA ILE A 448 1.56 28.67 39.72
C ILE A 448 2.42 29.81 39.13
N LEU A 449 1.93 30.45 38.07
CA LEU A 449 2.65 31.47 37.32
C LEU A 449 3.22 32.63 38.17
N PRO A 450 2.50 33.19 39.16
CA PRO A 450 3.05 34.26 40.02
C PRO A 450 4.30 33.82 40.79
N PHE A 451 4.33 32.57 41.26
CA PHE A 451 5.48 32.00 41.95
C PHE A 451 6.66 31.81 41.00
N VAL A 452 6.42 31.24 39.81
CA VAL A 452 7.45 31.05 38.77
C VAL A 452 8.10 32.37 38.36
N ILE A 453 7.31 33.44 38.18
CA ILE A 453 7.83 34.79 37.86
C ILE A 453 8.71 35.33 38.99
N THR A 454 8.38 35.01 40.24
CA THR A 454 9.13 35.45 41.42
C THR A 454 10.46 34.72 41.52
N GLU A 455 10.47 33.40 41.35
CA GLU A 455 11.69 32.58 41.31
C GLU A 455 12.59 32.99 40.14
N LYS A 456 12.04 33.21 38.94
CA LYS A 456 12.82 33.68 37.76
C LYS A 456 13.56 35.02 37.98
N LYS A 457 13.08 35.87 38.89
CA LYS A 457 13.74 37.14 39.24
C LYS A 457 14.93 36.95 40.18
N GLN A 458 14.99 35.83 40.89
CA GLN A 458 16.18 35.43 41.63
C GLN A 458 17.20 34.93 40.59
N LYS A 459 18.04 35.85 40.11
CA LYS A 459 19.20 35.49 39.29
C LYS A 459 20.05 34.52 40.13
N ASP A 460 20.21 33.28 39.66
CA ASP A 460 21.01 32.19 40.22
C ASP A 460 20.24 30.98 40.82
N SER A 461 19.05 30.64 40.30
CA SER A 461 18.48 29.29 40.45
C SER A 461 18.35 28.53 39.14
#